data_AF-A0AA48HAK0-F1
#
_entry.id   AF-A0AA48HAK0-F1
#
_cell.length_a   1.000
_cell.length_b   1.000
_cell.length_c   1.000
_cell.angle_alpha   90.00
_cell.angle_beta   90.00
_cell.angle_gamma   90.00
#
_symmetry.space_group_name_H-M   'P 1'
#
loop_
_entity.id
_entity.type
_entity.pdbx_description
1 polymer ?
#
loop_
_entity_poly.entity_id
_entity_poly.type
_entity_poly.pdbx_seq_one_letter_code
_entity_poly.pdbx_strand_id
1 'polypeptide(L)'
;MGTKSFSNIRFKKDTARRFQSFSRMYYKTHTLALAGMLDFFKYNEISPHENLGKRMGLIMDFLQKFRDFTAKRNNATIAVIKDLEKHGIMPTKAMMELLFEGGPTSSSQKSGDIPKTELIIPEIQGMDLDTEFALLEERKRRQLLEQELVQLKTLIDEQLLNRVKVIRPALGAPRLQLEMTLSEWQAFEQHFKTP
;
A
#
# COMPACT_ATOMS: atom_id res chain seq x y z
N MET A 1 24.63 16.09 16.27
CA MET A 1 23.37 16.74 15.86
C MET A 1 23.68 17.62 14.66
N GLY A 2 23.28 17.20 13.46
CA GLY A 2 23.61 17.92 12.22
C GLY A 2 22.89 19.26 12.12
N THR A 3 23.64 20.33 11.90
CA THR A 3 23.11 21.69 11.67
C THR A 3 22.35 21.70 10.35
N LYS A 4 21.02 21.82 10.38
CA LYS A 4 20.22 22.08 9.17
C LYS A 4 20.53 23.50 8.68
N SER A 5 21.35 23.61 7.64
CA SER A 5 21.68 24.90 7.01
C SER A 5 20.46 25.42 6.25
N PHE A 6 20.06 26.67 6.51
CA PHE A 6 18.95 27.31 5.80
C PHE A 6 19.44 27.97 4.51
N SER A 7 18.68 27.81 3.43
CA SER A 7 18.91 28.47 2.14
C SER A 7 17.84 29.54 1.89
N ASN A 8 18.22 30.69 1.35
CA ASN A 8 17.29 31.75 0.97
C ASN A 8 16.77 31.54 -0.46
N ILE A 9 15.44 31.44 -0.61
CA ILE A 9 14.74 31.39 -1.90
C ILE A 9 13.82 32.60 -1.99
N ARG A 10 13.82 33.29 -3.14
CA ARG A 10 13.01 34.49 -3.36
C ARG A 10 11.72 34.14 -4.10
N PHE A 11 10.58 34.53 -3.53
CA PHE A 11 9.26 34.39 -4.13
C PHE A 11 8.65 35.76 -4.44
N LYS A 12 7.75 35.83 -5.42
CA LYS A 12 6.87 36.98 -5.59
C LYS A 12 6.01 37.15 -4.32
N LYS A 13 5.76 38.40 -3.92
CA LYS A 13 5.05 38.72 -2.66
C LYS A 13 3.71 38.00 -2.54
N ASP A 14 2.93 37.94 -3.62
CA ASP A 14 1.61 37.32 -3.59
C ASP A 14 1.68 35.79 -3.43
N THR A 15 2.61 35.15 -4.13
CA THR A 15 2.89 33.71 -3.98
C THR A 15 3.38 33.39 -2.57
N ALA A 16 4.26 34.22 -2.01
CA ALA A 16 4.75 34.05 -0.65
C ALA A 16 3.62 34.15 0.38
N ARG A 17 2.71 35.11 0.25
CA ARG A 17 1.53 35.25 1.13
C ARG A 17 0.63 34.02 1.06
N ARG A 18 0.32 33.54 -0.14
CA ARG A 18 -0.50 32.33 -0.33
C ARG A 18 0.14 31.12 0.33
N PHE A 19 1.45 30.93 0.14
CA PHE A 19 2.19 29.84 0.76
C PHE A 19 2.25 29.97 2.28
N GLN A 20 2.46 31.17 2.82
CA GLN A 20 2.45 31.42 4.27
C GLN A 20 1.10 31.08 4.89
N SER A 21 -0.01 31.51 4.28
CA SER A 21 -1.36 31.17 4.76
C SER A 21 -1.62 29.66 4.71
N PHE A 22 -1.26 28.99 3.62
CA PHE A 22 -1.38 27.55 3.47
C PHE A 22 -0.54 26.79 4.52
N SER A 23 0.72 27.16 4.66
CA SER A 23 1.63 26.51 5.60
C SER A 23 1.15 26.65 7.04
N ARG A 24 0.63 27.82 7.45
CA ARG A 24 0.09 28.03 8.80
C ARG A 24 -1.16 27.20 9.10
N MET A 25 -1.91 26.82 8.06
CA MET A 25 -3.16 26.08 8.21
C MET A 25 -2.93 24.57 8.40
N TYR A 26 -1.95 24.00 7.70
CA TYR A 26 -1.77 22.54 7.64
C TYR A 26 -0.48 22.03 8.29
N TYR A 27 0.52 22.89 8.55
CA TYR A 27 1.85 22.47 8.99
C TYR A 27 2.39 23.34 10.13
N LYS A 28 3.33 22.77 10.91
CA LYS A 28 4.00 23.48 12.01
C LYS A 28 5.07 24.46 11.51
N THR A 29 5.76 24.15 10.41
CA THR A 29 6.83 25.01 9.86
C THR A 29 6.72 25.14 8.34
N HIS A 30 7.23 26.25 7.82
CA HIS A 30 7.28 26.53 6.38
C HIS A 30 8.13 25.51 5.61
N THR A 31 9.23 25.04 6.21
CA THR A 31 10.08 24.00 5.62
C THR A 31 9.34 22.67 5.48
N LEU A 32 8.58 22.25 6.50
CA LEU A 32 7.78 21.02 6.43
C LEU A 32 6.64 21.14 5.42
N ALA A 33 6.00 22.30 5.33
CA ALA A 33 4.95 22.52 4.34
C ALA A 33 5.48 22.41 2.90
N LEU A 34 6.65 23.00 2.64
CA LEU A 34 7.27 22.93 1.31
C LEU A 34 7.75 21.51 0.98
N ALA A 35 8.41 20.83 1.93
CA ALA A 35 8.83 19.44 1.77
C ALA A 35 7.63 18.53 1.48
N GLY A 36 6.58 18.59 2.31
CA GLY A 36 5.36 17.80 2.11
C GLY A 36 4.65 18.08 0.79
N MET A 37 4.66 19.33 0.30
CA MET A 37 4.13 19.65 -1.04
C MET A 37 4.98 19.02 -2.16
N LEU A 38 6.31 19.10 -2.08
CA LEU A 38 7.21 18.52 -3.08
C LEU A 38 7.09 17.00 -3.10
N ASP A 39 7.09 16.39 -1.93
CA ASP A 39 6.87 14.96 -1.73
C ASP A 39 5.53 14.55 -2.30
N PHE A 40 4.44 15.29 -2.03
CA PHE A 40 3.12 14.99 -2.56
C PHE A 40 3.10 14.94 -4.09
N PHE A 41 3.68 15.93 -4.78
CA PHE A 41 3.73 15.91 -6.25
C PHE A 41 4.61 14.77 -6.78
N LYS A 42 5.72 14.47 -6.10
CA LYS A 42 6.64 13.40 -6.47
C LYS A 42 6.01 12.01 -6.29
N TYR A 43 5.43 11.74 -5.11
CA TYR A 43 4.82 10.44 -4.77
C TYR A 43 3.62 10.11 -5.63
N ASN A 44 2.81 11.10 -5.97
CA ASN A 44 1.59 10.85 -6.74
C ASN A 44 1.84 10.92 -8.25
N GLU A 45 3.07 11.19 -8.71
CA GLU A 45 3.41 11.46 -10.12
C GLU A 45 2.46 12.51 -10.76
N ILE A 46 1.96 13.45 -9.94
CA ILE A 46 0.99 14.45 -10.37
C ILE A 46 1.75 15.68 -10.83
N SER A 47 1.62 16.03 -12.11
CA SER A 47 2.09 17.33 -12.56
C SER A 47 1.15 18.43 -12.03
N PRO A 48 1.66 19.54 -11.47
CA PRO A 48 0.85 20.70 -11.10
C PRO A 48 0.06 21.32 -12.28
N HIS A 49 0.42 20.92 -13.51
CA HIS A 49 -0.23 21.34 -14.75
C HIS A 49 -1.24 20.32 -15.28
N GLU A 50 -1.31 19.12 -14.68
CA GLU A 50 -2.27 18.10 -15.08
C GLU A 50 -3.64 18.40 -14.45
N ASN A 51 -4.68 18.44 -15.30
CA ASN A 51 -6.05 18.60 -14.81
C ASN A 51 -6.50 17.30 -14.13
N LEU A 52 -6.27 17.24 -12.81
CA LEU A 52 -6.66 16.13 -11.92
C LEU A 52 -8.16 15.86 -11.81
N GLY A 53 -9.01 16.62 -12.51
CA GLY A 53 -10.45 16.69 -12.28
C GLY A 53 -11.16 15.33 -12.20
N LYS A 54 -10.85 14.38 -13.10
CA LYS A 54 -11.48 13.03 -13.07
C LYS A 54 -10.76 12.03 -12.17
N ARG A 55 -9.43 12.10 -12.04
CA ARG A 55 -8.63 11.18 -11.22
C ARG A 55 -8.76 11.47 -9.72
N MET A 56 -8.86 12.74 -9.32
CA MET A 56 -9.12 13.12 -7.93
C MET A 56 -10.51 12.73 -7.47
N GLY A 57 -11.53 12.78 -8.35
CA GLY A 57 -12.85 12.24 -8.03
C GLY A 57 -12.79 10.74 -7.68
N LEU A 58 -12.07 9.96 -8.49
CA LEU A 58 -11.89 8.52 -8.25
C LEU A 58 -11.10 8.22 -6.97
N ILE A 59 -10.05 9.01 -6.67
CA ILE A 59 -9.27 8.88 -5.43
C ILE A 59 -10.14 9.27 -4.22
N MET A 60 -10.90 10.36 -4.31
CA MET A 60 -11.80 10.78 -3.23
C MET A 60 -12.93 9.76 -3.01
N ASP A 61 -13.52 9.22 -4.08
CA ASP A 61 -14.52 8.15 -4.00
C ASP A 61 -13.92 6.88 -3.39
N PHE A 62 -12.69 6.51 -3.77
CA PHE A 62 -11.99 5.37 -3.18
C PHE A 62 -11.71 5.59 -1.69
N LEU A 63 -11.17 6.74 -1.31
CA LEU A 63 -10.88 7.08 0.09
C LEU A 63 -12.16 7.15 0.93
N GLN A 64 -13.25 7.68 0.38
CA GLN A 64 -14.56 7.72 1.03
C GLN A 64 -15.11 6.31 1.22
N LYS A 65 -15.09 5.46 0.18
CA LYS A 65 -15.52 4.06 0.27
C LYS A 65 -14.67 3.27 1.28
N PHE A 66 -13.36 3.51 1.31
CA PHE A 66 -12.45 2.87 2.25
C PHE A 66 -12.71 3.30 3.70
N ARG A 67 -12.96 4.60 3.94
CA ARG A 67 -13.39 5.12 5.24
C ARG A 67 -14.69 4.48 5.69
N ASP A 68 -15.69 4.45 4.83
CA ASP A 68 -17.02 3.93 5.15
C ASP A 68 -16.97 2.40 5.41
N PHE A 69 -16.14 1.66 4.65
CA PHE A 69 -15.87 0.24 4.89
C PHE A 69 -15.22 0.01 6.26
N THR A 70 -14.18 0.80 6.59
CA THR A 70 -13.47 0.68 7.87
C THR A 70 -14.36 1.06 9.05
N ALA A 71 -15.17 2.11 8.92
CA ALA A 71 -16.13 2.53 9.93
C ALA A 71 -17.21 1.46 10.18
N LYS A 72 -17.76 0.84 9.11
CA LYS A 72 -18.71 -0.27 9.22
C LYS A 72 -18.09 -1.48 9.91
N ARG A 73 -16.86 -1.84 9.56
CA ARG A 73 -16.14 -2.95 10.19
C ARG A 73 -15.92 -2.68 11.67
N ASN A 74 -15.46 -1.49 12.03
CA ASN A 74 -15.23 -1.11 13.42
C ASN A 74 -16.54 -1.12 14.23
N ASN A 75 -17.64 -0.60 13.67
CA ASN A 75 -18.95 -0.66 14.32
C ASN A 75 -19.44 -2.09 14.51
N ALA A 76 -19.21 -2.99 13.53
CA ALA A 76 -19.53 -4.40 13.66
C ALA A 76 -18.67 -5.08 14.72
N THR A 77 -17.37 -4.80 14.78
CA THR A 77 -16.48 -5.32 15.82
C THR A 77 -16.86 -4.81 17.21
N ILE A 78 -17.20 -3.53 17.36
CA ILE A 78 -17.71 -2.96 18.61
C ILE A 78 -19.03 -3.63 19.00
N ALA A 79 -19.92 -3.89 18.05
CA ALA A 79 -21.17 -4.60 18.31
C ALA A 79 -20.92 -6.05 18.77
N VAL A 80 -19.98 -6.76 18.14
CA VAL A 80 -19.57 -8.12 18.56
C VAL A 80 -18.97 -8.11 19.95
N ILE A 81 -18.07 -7.16 20.26
CA ILE A 81 -17.47 -7.02 21.59
C ILE A 81 -18.56 -6.73 22.63
N LYS A 82 -19.50 -5.82 22.34
CA LYS A 82 -20.60 -5.48 23.23
C LYS A 82 -21.58 -6.65 23.43
N ASP A 83 -21.81 -7.46 22.40
CA ASP A 83 -22.65 -8.66 22.47
C ASP A 83 -21.98 -9.75 23.30
N LEU A 84 -20.66 -9.96 23.11
CA LEU A 84 -19.84 -10.85 23.93
C LEU A 84 -19.82 -10.39 25.40
N GLU A 85 -19.71 -9.09 25.65
CA GLU A 85 -19.80 -8.53 27.00
C GLU A 85 -21.17 -8.81 27.63
N LYS A 86 -22.26 -8.54 26.90
CA LYS A 86 -23.62 -8.67 27.43
C LYS A 86 -24.04 -10.12 27.67
N HIS A 87 -23.74 -11.02 26.73
CA HIS A 87 -24.25 -12.40 26.76
C HIS A 87 -23.26 -13.41 27.34
N GLY A 88 -21.95 -13.15 27.30
CA GLY A 88 -20.92 -14.08 27.78
C GLY A 88 -20.19 -13.57 29.02
N ILE A 89 -19.50 -12.43 28.90
CA ILE A 89 -18.47 -12.04 29.87
C ILE A 89 -19.08 -11.44 31.15
N MET A 90 -20.14 -10.63 31.04
CA MET A 90 -20.76 -9.97 32.19
C MET A 90 -21.52 -10.96 33.13
N PRO A 91 -22.32 -11.92 32.62
CA PRO A 91 -22.93 -12.94 33.47
C PRO A 91 -21.89 -13.87 34.11
N THR A 92 -20.84 -14.27 33.38
CA THR A 92 -19.76 -15.11 33.93
C THR A 92 -18.93 -14.36 34.98
N LYS A 93 -18.68 -13.07 34.78
CA LYS A 93 -18.06 -12.20 35.78
C LYS A 93 -18.92 -12.11 37.04
N ALA A 94 -20.21 -11.85 36.90
CA ALA A 94 -21.14 -11.80 38.04
C ALA A 94 -21.22 -13.14 38.77
N MET A 95 -21.22 -14.26 38.04
CA MET A 95 -21.20 -15.60 38.63
C MET A 95 -19.88 -15.87 39.37
N MET A 96 -18.73 -15.49 38.81
CA MET A 96 -17.45 -15.60 39.51
C MET A 96 -17.39 -14.69 40.74
N GLU A 97 -17.87 -13.45 40.65
CA GLU A 97 -18.00 -12.55 41.80
C GLU A 97 -18.85 -13.20 42.89
N LEU A 98 -20.02 -13.78 42.57
CA LEU A 98 -20.84 -14.53 43.52
C LEU A 98 -20.14 -15.76 44.13
N LEU A 99 -19.33 -16.48 43.33
CA LEU A 99 -18.54 -17.63 43.79
C LEU A 99 -17.39 -17.21 44.73
N PHE A 100 -16.80 -16.02 44.51
CA PHE A 100 -15.71 -15.48 45.32
C PHE A 100 -16.18 -14.55 46.46
N GLU A 101 -17.42 -14.06 46.43
CA GLU A 101 -18.08 -13.33 47.52
C GLU A 101 -18.33 -14.20 48.76
N GLY A 102 -18.24 -15.53 48.62
CA GLY A 102 -18.19 -16.48 49.74
C GLY A 102 -16.80 -16.70 50.35
N GLY A 103 -15.74 -16.09 49.81
CA GLY A 103 -14.39 -16.04 50.40
C GLY A 103 -14.18 -14.76 51.22
N PRO A 104 -13.16 -14.68 52.11
CA PRO A 104 -13.05 -13.56 53.05
C PRO A 104 -12.81 -12.22 52.35
N THR A 105 -13.89 -11.45 52.26
CA THR A 105 -14.06 -9.99 52.26
C THR A 105 -12.92 -9.11 51.73
N SER A 106 -13.24 -8.26 50.76
CA SER A 106 -13.17 -6.80 50.98
C SER A 106 -13.97 -6.01 49.94
N SER A 107 -15.13 -5.56 50.40
CA SER A 107 -15.92 -4.46 49.85
C SER A 107 -15.08 -3.24 49.53
N SER A 108 -15.20 -2.69 48.32
CA SER A 108 -15.07 -1.26 48.02
C SER A 108 -15.54 -0.97 46.60
N GLN A 109 -16.79 -0.54 46.47
CA GLN A 109 -17.21 0.29 45.35
C GLN A 109 -16.29 1.52 45.28
N LYS A 110 -15.56 1.68 44.17
CA LYS A 110 -15.10 2.99 43.72
C LYS A 110 -15.38 3.10 42.23
N SER A 111 -16.35 3.95 41.90
CA SER A 111 -16.45 4.65 40.63
C SER A 111 -15.13 5.37 40.38
N GLY A 112 -14.22 4.70 39.67
CA GLY A 112 -12.93 5.25 39.26
C GLY A 112 -13.05 5.78 37.85
N ASP A 113 -12.71 7.06 37.68
CA ASP A 113 -12.45 7.72 36.41
C ASP A 113 -11.78 6.77 35.41
N ILE A 114 -12.36 6.67 34.22
CA ILE A 114 -11.66 6.10 33.06
C ILE A 114 -10.47 7.04 32.81
N PRO A 115 -9.21 6.62 33.01
CA PRO A 115 -8.10 7.45 32.63
C PRO A 115 -8.22 7.64 31.11
N LYS A 116 -8.23 8.90 30.67
CA LYS A 116 -7.99 9.23 29.26
C LYS A 116 -6.61 8.67 28.95
N THR A 117 -6.54 7.45 28.43
CA THR A 117 -5.37 6.94 27.76
C THR A 117 -5.13 7.88 26.59
N GLU A 118 -4.24 8.84 26.79
CA GLU A 118 -3.68 9.60 25.68
C GLU A 118 -3.16 8.56 24.70
N LEU A 119 -3.78 8.55 23.52
CA LEU A 119 -3.27 7.80 22.39
C LEU A 119 -1.90 8.40 22.11
N ILE A 120 -0.85 7.76 22.63
CA ILE A 120 0.53 8.02 22.22
C ILE A 120 0.56 7.59 20.76
N ILE A 121 0.35 8.55 19.85
CA ILE A 121 0.63 8.37 18.44
C ILE A 121 2.14 8.17 18.40
N PRO A 122 2.65 6.98 17.99
CA PRO A 122 4.08 6.79 17.84
C PRO A 122 4.57 7.86 16.88
N GLU A 123 5.47 8.70 17.37
CA GLU A 123 6.16 9.68 16.53
C GLU A 123 6.83 8.86 15.43
N ILE A 124 6.37 9.04 14.19
CA ILE A 124 6.91 8.34 13.02
C ILE A 124 8.37 8.75 12.97
N GLN A 125 9.25 7.91 13.54
CA GLN A 125 10.69 8.04 13.40
C GLN A 125 10.92 8.19 11.92
N GLY A 126 11.54 9.31 11.52
CA GLY A 126 11.66 9.71 10.12
C GLY A 126 12.15 8.53 9.30
N MET A 127 11.23 7.87 8.62
CA MET A 127 11.53 6.83 7.65
C MET A 127 12.37 7.54 6.61
N ASP A 128 13.54 6.98 6.32
CA ASP A 128 14.43 7.53 5.31
C ASP A 128 13.76 7.32 3.95
N LEU A 129 12.96 8.31 3.54
CA LEU A 129 12.09 8.27 2.37
C LEU A 129 12.85 7.84 1.12
N ASP A 130 14.14 8.18 1.03
CA ASP A 130 15.03 7.81 -0.06
C ASP A 130 15.26 6.29 -0.13
N THR A 131 15.40 5.62 1.01
CA THR A 131 15.52 4.15 1.07
C THR A 131 14.23 3.45 0.68
N GLU A 132 13.08 3.99 1.09
CA GLU A 132 11.78 3.46 0.70
C GLU A 132 11.50 3.68 -0.79
N PHE A 133 11.90 4.83 -1.35
CA PHE A 133 11.82 5.11 -2.78
C PHE A 133 12.64 4.10 -3.58
N ALA A 134 13.90 3.89 -3.21
CA ALA A 134 14.76 2.92 -3.87
C ALA A 134 14.14 1.50 -3.81
N LEU A 135 13.55 1.13 -2.67
CA LEU A 135 12.88 -0.17 -2.51
C LEU A 135 11.62 -0.29 -3.37
N LEU A 136 10.81 0.78 -3.47
CA LEU A 136 9.59 0.84 -4.28
C LEU A 136 9.90 0.79 -5.78
N GLU A 137 10.89 1.54 -6.25
CA GLU A 137 11.35 1.50 -7.63
C GLU A 137 11.89 0.12 -8.00
N GLU A 138 12.70 -0.47 -7.13
CA GLU A 138 13.22 -1.82 -7.32
C GLU A 138 12.10 -2.87 -7.33
N ARG A 139 11.06 -2.68 -6.52
CA ARG A 139 9.86 -3.53 -6.55
C ARG A 139 9.09 -3.38 -7.87
N LYS A 140 8.88 -2.14 -8.34
CA LYS A 140 8.19 -1.86 -9.61
C LYS A 140 8.95 -2.45 -10.79
N ARG A 141 10.28 -2.30 -10.81
CA ARG A 141 11.16 -2.91 -11.81
C ARG A 141 11.05 -4.43 -11.82
N ARG A 142 11.10 -5.07 -10.64
CA ARG A 142 10.94 -6.52 -10.51
C ARG A 142 9.58 -7.01 -11.01
N GLN A 143 8.50 -6.30 -10.69
CA GLN A 143 7.17 -6.66 -11.20
C GLN A 143 7.08 -6.54 -12.72
N LEU A 144 7.69 -5.51 -13.30
CA LEU A 144 7.74 -5.33 -14.76
C LEU A 144 8.51 -6.48 -15.42
N LEU A 145 9.68 -6.81 -14.88
CA LEU A 145 10.48 -7.95 -15.33
C LEU A 145 9.72 -9.27 -15.20
N GLU A 146 9.03 -9.50 -14.08
CA GLU A 146 8.20 -10.69 -13.90
C GLU A 146 7.10 -10.77 -14.95
N GLN A 147 6.45 -9.65 -15.28
CA GLN A 147 5.44 -9.59 -16.35
C GLN A 147 6.05 -9.89 -17.72
N GLU A 148 7.19 -9.29 -18.06
CA GLU A 148 7.91 -9.56 -19.31
C GLU A 148 8.31 -11.04 -19.41
N LEU A 149 8.81 -11.64 -18.32
CA LEU A 149 9.16 -13.05 -18.28
C LEU A 149 7.95 -13.96 -18.45
N VAL A 150 6.81 -13.61 -17.85
CA VAL A 150 5.56 -14.36 -18.03
C VAL A 150 5.10 -14.27 -19.48
N GLN A 151 5.12 -13.08 -20.09
CA GLN A 151 4.76 -12.89 -21.49
C GLN A 151 5.69 -13.68 -22.43
N LEU A 152 7.00 -13.65 -22.17
CA LEU A 152 7.97 -14.40 -22.96
C LEU A 152 7.76 -15.91 -22.83
N LYS A 153 7.49 -16.41 -21.62
CA LYS A 153 7.15 -17.82 -21.39
C LYS A 153 5.88 -18.22 -22.15
N THR A 154 4.82 -17.42 -22.09
CA THR A 154 3.58 -17.72 -22.83
C THR A 154 3.80 -17.70 -24.34
N LEU A 155 4.59 -16.76 -24.86
CA LEU A 155 4.94 -16.71 -26.28
C LEU A 155 5.72 -17.96 -26.71
N ILE A 156 6.68 -18.41 -25.92
CA ILE A 156 7.45 -19.62 -26.19
C ILE A 156 6.56 -20.87 -26.12
N ASP A 157 5.68 -20.94 -25.12
CA ASP A 157 4.75 -22.06 -24.98
C ASP A 157 3.83 -22.18 -26.21
N GLU A 158 3.25 -21.06 -26.66
CA GLU A 158 2.32 -21.03 -27.78
C GLU A 158 2.99 -21.24 -29.15
N GLN A 159 4.13 -20.58 -29.38
CA GLN A 159 4.79 -20.57 -30.69
C GLN A 159 5.71 -21.78 -30.90
N LEU A 160 6.32 -22.31 -29.84
CA LEU A 160 7.25 -23.43 -29.92
C LEU A 160 6.66 -24.70 -29.28
N LEU A 161 6.49 -24.73 -27.95
CA LEU A 161 6.27 -25.99 -27.22
C LEU A 161 4.97 -26.71 -27.64
N ASN A 162 3.89 -25.98 -27.89
CA ASN A 162 2.64 -26.56 -28.37
C ASN A 162 2.72 -27.14 -29.79
N ARG A 163 3.68 -26.68 -30.60
CA ARG A 163 3.88 -27.14 -31.99
C ARG A 163 4.94 -28.24 -32.11
N VAL A 164 5.57 -28.63 -31.01
CA VAL A 164 6.55 -29.72 -30.98
C VAL A 164 5.83 -31.06 -30.89
N LYS A 165 6.08 -31.94 -31.87
CA LYS A 165 5.61 -33.33 -31.86
C LYS A 165 6.77 -34.31 -31.80
N VAL A 166 6.52 -35.45 -31.15
CA VAL A 166 7.47 -36.56 -31.11
C VAL A 166 7.24 -37.45 -32.33
N ILE A 167 8.26 -37.60 -33.16
CA ILE A 167 8.25 -38.52 -34.30
C ILE A 167 9.11 -39.73 -33.96
N ARG A 168 8.56 -40.92 -34.18
CA ARG A 168 9.28 -42.20 -34.05
C ARG A 168 9.49 -42.79 -35.45
N PRO A 169 10.69 -42.65 -36.04
CA PRO A 169 10.97 -43.25 -37.33
C PRO A 169 11.03 -44.77 -37.25
N ALA A 170 10.81 -45.47 -38.37
CA ALA A 170 10.92 -46.93 -38.46
C ALA A 170 12.34 -47.45 -38.18
N LEU A 171 13.36 -46.59 -38.33
CA LEU A 171 14.74 -46.88 -38.00
C LEU A 171 15.37 -45.69 -37.26
N GLY A 172 15.85 -45.91 -36.04
CA GLY A 172 16.52 -44.90 -35.22
C GLY A 172 15.71 -44.41 -34.01
N ALA A 173 16.34 -43.56 -33.21
CA ALA A 173 15.76 -43.01 -31.98
C ALA A 173 14.67 -41.96 -32.27
N PRO A 174 13.65 -41.84 -31.40
CA PRO A 174 12.62 -40.82 -31.54
C PRO A 174 13.21 -39.40 -31.50
N ARG A 175 12.65 -38.49 -32.31
CA ARG A 175 13.10 -37.09 -32.40
C ARG A 175 11.93 -36.14 -32.26
N LEU A 176 12.22 -34.93 -31.79
CA LEU A 176 11.25 -33.83 -31.72
C LEU A 176 11.26 -33.08 -33.06
N GLN A 177 10.09 -32.85 -33.64
CA GLN A 177 9.91 -32.02 -34.82
C GLN A 177 8.97 -30.86 -34.47
N LEU A 178 9.39 -29.66 -34.83
CA LEU A 178 8.60 -28.44 -34.69
C LEU A 178 7.77 -28.24 -35.96
N GLU A 179 6.45 -28.19 -35.82
CA GLU A 179 5.55 -27.90 -36.93
C GLU A 179 5.37 -26.39 -37.11
N MET A 180 6.22 -25.79 -37.95
CA MET A 180 6.08 -24.40 -38.37
C MET A 180 6.59 -24.16 -39.79
N THR A 181 6.11 -23.10 -40.41
CA THR A 181 6.57 -22.66 -41.73
C THR A 181 7.89 -21.88 -41.63
N LEU A 182 8.67 -21.88 -42.72
CA LEU A 182 9.92 -21.09 -42.81
C LEU A 182 9.70 -19.59 -42.59
N SER A 183 8.55 -19.07 -42.99
CA SER A 183 8.18 -17.65 -42.79
C SER A 183 7.94 -17.32 -41.31
N GLU A 184 7.21 -18.19 -40.59
CA GLU A 184 6.99 -18.04 -39.15
C GLU A 184 8.30 -18.15 -38.35
N TRP A 185 9.19 -19.06 -38.73
CA TRP A 185 10.50 -19.17 -38.10
C TRP A 185 11.35 -17.91 -38.26
N GLN A 186 11.39 -17.33 -39.46
CA GLN A 186 12.14 -16.09 -39.72
C GLN A 186 11.58 -14.90 -38.94
N ALA A 187 10.25 -14.78 -38.84
CA ALA A 187 9.61 -13.74 -38.03
C ALA A 187 9.92 -13.93 -36.53
N PHE A 188 9.87 -15.17 -36.03
CA PHE A 188 10.26 -15.49 -34.66
C PHE A 188 11.73 -15.17 -34.38
N GLU A 189 12.65 -15.52 -35.29
CA GLU A 189 14.08 -15.24 -35.14
C GLU A 189 14.37 -13.73 -35.06
N GLN A 190 13.58 -12.89 -35.74
CA GLN A 190 13.71 -11.43 -35.63
C GLN A 190 13.28 -10.89 -34.25
N HIS A 191 12.34 -11.54 -33.57
CA HIS A 191 11.93 -11.15 -32.22
C HIS A 191 12.99 -11.42 -31.14
N PHE A 192 13.91 -12.37 -31.39
CA PHE A 192 14.98 -12.74 -30.45
C PHE A 192 16.37 -12.22 -30.86
N LYS A 193 16.51 -11.59 -32.02
CA LYS A 193 17.73 -10.87 -32.37
C LYS A 193 17.82 -9.62 -31.51
N THR A 194 18.64 -9.68 -30.47
CA THR A 194 19.09 -8.48 -29.76
C THR A 194 19.75 -7.50 -30.73
N PRO A 195 19.49 -6.19 -30.61
CA PRO A 195 20.35 -5.18 -31.20
C PRO A 195 21.75 -5.17 -30.56
#